data_AF-A0AAN4YB82-F1
#
_entry.id   AF-A0AAN4YB82-F1
#
_cell.length_a   1.000
_cell.length_b   1.000
_cell.length_c   1.000
_cell.angle_alpha   90.00
_cell.angle_beta   90.00
_cell.angle_gamma   90.00
#
_symmetry.space_group_name_H-M   'P 1'
#
loop_
_entity.id
_entity.type
_entity.pdbx_description
1 polymer ?
#
loop_
_entity_poly.entity_id
_entity_poly.type
_entity_poly.pdbx_seq_one_letter_code
_entity_poly.pdbx_strand_id
1 'polypeptide(L)'
;MIQGLLVLNYDSYAFQRWHGTLIYWAILVISAIVNIQGSRVLPVVENLSLGFHVVAFIIVFVVICVVSPTKHVPEFVFVDTINNSGWGNNGIAWCVAIHLCEEMKDPRTDIPLAMVGAVLINGTMGFGFLVAILFCMGDLKSALDTTTGYPIIEIFYNITGNSRSATALCSTIVIMAGLASIPLLTSASRMVWVLARDKGKHDTWPRRDSFLTVYATSITCYYLVIENG
;
A
#
# COMPACT_ATOMS: atom_id res chain seq x y z
N MET A 1 -3.75 6.89 -7.54
CA MET A 1 -3.30 8.14 -6.88
C MET A 1 -2.54 9.07 -7.82
N ILE A 2 -1.54 8.59 -8.59
CA ILE A 2 -0.79 9.42 -9.58
C ILE A 2 -1.74 10.19 -10.50
N GLN A 3 -2.75 9.52 -11.06
CA GLN A 3 -3.75 10.15 -11.92
C GLN A 3 -4.60 11.21 -11.20
N GLY A 4 -4.90 11.03 -9.91
CA GLY A 4 -5.61 12.03 -9.10
C GLY A 4 -4.77 13.29 -8.87
N LEU A 5 -3.44 13.16 -8.77
CA LEU A 5 -2.54 14.32 -8.69
C LEU A 5 -2.45 15.08 -10.01
N LEU A 6 -2.58 14.41 -11.15
CA LEU A 6 -2.66 15.08 -12.45
C LEU A 6 -3.93 15.93 -12.55
N VAL A 7 -5.06 15.40 -12.08
CA VAL A 7 -6.33 16.16 -12.01
C VAL A 7 -6.22 17.39 -11.10
N LEU A 8 -5.53 17.27 -9.96
CA LEU A 8 -5.34 18.40 -9.03
C LEU A 8 -4.46 19.54 -9.60
N ASN A 9 -3.49 19.23 -10.46
CA ASN A 9 -2.53 20.20 -10.95
C ASN A 9 -2.80 20.69 -12.39
N TYR A 10 -3.60 19.94 -13.16
CA TYR A 10 -3.86 20.23 -14.56
C TYR A 10 -5.37 20.13 -14.86
N ASP A 11 -6.03 21.28 -14.96
CA ASP A 11 -7.47 21.36 -15.26
C ASP A 11 -7.84 20.77 -16.63
N SER A 12 -6.88 20.69 -17.56
CA SER A 12 -7.06 20.14 -18.91
C SER A 12 -6.93 18.62 -18.99
N TYR A 13 -6.59 17.94 -17.89
CA TYR A 13 -6.35 16.50 -17.91
C TYR A 13 -7.67 15.70 -17.89
N ALA A 14 -8.01 15.09 -19.02
CA ALA A 14 -9.16 14.21 -19.13
C ALA A 14 -8.86 12.82 -18.53
N PHE A 15 -9.52 12.49 -17.42
CA PHE A 15 -9.41 11.19 -16.78
C PHE A 15 -9.96 10.07 -17.68
N GLN A 16 -9.11 9.08 -18.00
CA GLN A 16 -9.51 7.87 -18.70
C GLN A 16 -9.04 6.64 -17.93
N ARG A 17 -9.84 5.57 -17.94
CA ARG A 17 -9.55 4.34 -17.15
C ARG A 17 -8.25 3.66 -17.57
N TRP A 18 -7.91 3.73 -18.85
CA TRP A 18 -6.71 3.08 -19.40
C TRP A 18 -5.40 3.77 -18.99
N HIS A 19 -5.42 5.07 -18.67
CA HIS A 19 -4.24 5.77 -18.13
C HIS A 19 -3.74 5.11 -16.85
N GLY A 20 -4.65 4.82 -15.91
CA GLY A 20 -4.34 4.15 -14.66
C GLY A 20 -3.75 2.75 -14.88
N THR A 21 -4.33 2.00 -15.82
CA THR A 21 -3.82 0.66 -16.18
C THR A 21 -2.40 0.72 -16.72
N LEU A 22 -2.08 1.63 -17.64
CA LEU A 22 -0.73 1.76 -18.18
C LEU A 22 0.31 2.19 -17.13
N ILE A 23 -0.06 3.11 -16.24
CA ILE A 23 0.81 3.53 -15.12
C ILE A 23 1.10 2.33 -14.21
N TYR A 24 0.07 1.51 -13.93
CA TYR A 24 0.23 0.31 -13.13
C TYR A 24 1.15 -0.72 -13.79
N TRP A 25 0.95 -1.00 -15.09
CA TRP A 25 1.86 -1.85 -15.87
C TRP A 25 3.30 -1.34 -15.86
N ALA A 26 3.50 -0.03 -16.00
CA ALA A 26 4.83 0.57 -15.95
C ALA A 26 5.53 0.32 -14.60
N ILE A 27 4.82 0.49 -13.47
CA ILE A 27 5.36 0.21 -12.13
C ILE A 27 5.70 -1.28 -11.98
N LEU A 28 4.84 -2.18 -12.47
CA LEU A 28 5.09 -3.62 -12.44
C LEU A 28 6.31 -4.01 -13.28
N VAL A 29 6.47 -3.44 -14.49
CA VAL A 29 7.63 -3.70 -15.35
C VAL A 29 8.91 -3.23 -14.68
N ILE A 30 8.93 -2.02 -14.10
CA ILE A 30 10.09 -1.52 -13.34
C ILE A 30 10.40 -2.44 -12.16
N SER A 31 9.38 -2.85 -11.41
CA SER A 31 9.53 -3.76 -10.28
C SER A 31 10.08 -5.12 -10.72
N ALA A 32 9.63 -5.64 -11.86
CA ALA A 32 10.14 -6.89 -12.43
C ALA A 32 11.60 -6.76 -12.87
N ILE A 33 11.98 -5.66 -13.52
CA ILE A 33 13.37 -5.40 -13.94
C ILE A 33 14.31 -5.39 -12.73
N VAL A 34 13.97 -4.64 -11.68
CA VAL A 34 14.76 -4.58 -10.44
C VAL A 34 14.90 -5.96 -9.80
N ASN A 35 13.81 -6.73 -9.79
CA ASN A 35 13.82 -8.09 -9.25
C ASN A 35 14.66 -9.08 -10.07
N ILE A 36 14.67 -8.96 -11.40
CA ILE A 36 15.48 -9.81 -12.29
C ILE A 36 16.97 -9.51 -12.13
N GLN A 37 17.33 -8.22 -12.01
CA GLN A 37 18.72 -7.78 -12.03
C GLN A 37 19.42 -7.84 -10.66
N GLY A 38 18.69 -8.05 -9.56
CA GLY A 38 19.16 -7.57 -8.27
C GLY A 38 18.98 -8.48 -7.07
N SER A 39 19.52 -9.71 -7.04
CA SER A 39 19.64 -10.44 -5.75
C SER A 39 20.56 -9.73 -4.75
N ARG A 40 21.51 -8.92 -5.23
CA ARG A 40 22.43 -8.12 -4.40
C ARG A 40 21.91 -6.72 -4.07
N VAL A 41 21.01 -6.17 -4.89
CA VAL A 41 20.49 -4.80 -4.75
C VAL A 41 19.22 -4.76 -3.89
N LEU A 42 18.45 -5.84 -3.89
CA LEU A 42 17.20 -5.94 -3.14
C LEU A 42 17.35 -5.63 -1.63
N PRO A 43 18.34 -6.16 -0.90
CA PRO A 43 18.48 -5.86 0.53
C PRO A 43 18.80 -4.38 0.81
N VAL A 44 19.51 -3.72 -0.11
CA VAL A 44 19.83 -2.29 0.01
C VAL A 44 18.59 -1.43 -0.22
N VAL A 45 17.80 -1.77 -1.24
CA VAL A 45 16.55 -1.08 -1.55
C VAL A 45 15.53 -1.25 -0.43
N GLU A 46 15.42 -2.44 0.15
CA GLU A 46 14.54 -2.71 1.29
C GLU A 46 14.90 -1.87 2.51
N ASN A 47 16.18 -1.84 2.91
CA ASN A 47 16.63 -1.04 4.06
C ASN A 47 16.48 0.46 3.82
N LEU A 48 16.78 0.94 2.61
CA LEU A 48 16.60 2.35 2.24
C LEU A 48 15.11 2.73 2.22
N SER A 49 14.25 1.86 1.69
CA SER A 49 12.80 2.06 1.67
C SER A 49 12.23 2.12 3.08
N LEU A 50 12.72 1.29 4.01
CA LEU A 50 12.33 1.34 5.42
C LEU A 50 12.75 2.66 6.08
N GLY A 51 13.99 3.10 5.84
CA GLY A 51 14.45 4.40 6.35
C GLY A 51 13.63 5.57 5.80
N PHE A 52 13.38 5.59 4.49
CA PHE A 52 12.51 6.58 3.87
C PHE A 52 11.10 6.53 4.44
N HIS A 53 10.53 5.33 4.66
CA HIS A 53 9.17 5.18 5.19
C HIS A 53 8.99 5.85 6.55
N VAL A 54 9.92 5.62 7.47
CA VAL A 54 9.88 6.22 8.82
C VAL A 54 10.01 7.74 8.74
N VAL A 55 10.95 8.24 7.95
CA VAL A 55 11.17 9.69 7.78
C VAL A 55 9.95 10.35 7.12
N ALA A 56 9.42 9.75 6.06
CA ALA A 56 8.22 10.20 5.36
C ALA A 56 7.02 10.26 6.31
N PHE A 57 6.81 9.21 7.12
CA PHE A 57 5.73 9.17 8.10
C PHE A 57 5.82 10.33 9.09
N ILE A 58 6.99 10.54 9.69
CA ILE A 58 7.20 11.62 10.66
C ILE A 58 6.95 13.00 10.02
N ILE A 59 7.47 13.22 8.80
CA ILE A 59 7.27 14.50 8.09
C ILE A 59 5.79 14.73 7.82
N VAL A 60 5.09 13.77 7.22
CA VAL A 60 3.66 13.91 6.87
C VAL A 60 2.83 14.10 8.15
N PHE A 61 3.10 13.33 9.21
CA PHE A 61 2.40 13.44 10.48
C PHE A 61 2.57 14.83 11.13
N VAL A 62 3.80 15.35 11.17
CA VAL A 62 4.09 16.68 11.73
C VAL A 62 3.43 17.77 10.88
N VAL A 63 3.51 17.68 9.56
CA VAL A 63 2.87 18.65 8.66
C VAL A 63 1.36 18.72 8.90
N ILE A 64 0.69 17.57 8.99
CA ILE A 64 -0.75 17.52 9.28
C ILE A 64 -1.05 18.19 10.63
N CYS A 65 -0.29 17.88 11.68
CA CYS A 65 -0.56 18.38 13.04
C CYS A 65 -0.28 19.89 13.22
N VAL A 66 0.71 20.43 12.51
CA VAL A 66 1.20 21.81 12.67
C VAL A 66 0.55 22.77 11.69
N VAL A 67 0.39 22.35 10.42
CA VAL A 67 -0.06 23.24 9.35
C VAL A 67 -1.58 23.35 9.30
N SER A 68 -2.32 22.35 9.80
CA SER A 68 -3.77 22.34 9.72
C SER A 68 -4.40 23.61 10.34
N PRO A 69 -5.12 24.41 9.55
CA PRO A 69 -5.73 25.66 10.02
C PRO A 69 -6.96 25.39 10.90
N THR A 70 -7.55 24.21 10.81
CA THR A 70 -8.76 23.81 11.52
C THR A 70 -8.53 22.53 12.30
N LYS A 71 -8.99 22.50 13.55
CA LYS A 71 -9.01 21.30 14.38
C LYS A 71 -10.47 21.03 14.75
N HIS A 72 -11.01 19.90 14.32
CA HIS A 72 -12.38 19.52 14.67
C HIS A 72 -12.54 19.34 16.18
N VAL A 73 -13.77 19.48 16.66
CA VAL A 73 -14.11 19.21 18.05
C VAL A 73 -14.01 17.70 18.35
N PRO A 74 -13.62 17.30 19.58
CA PRO A 74 -13.46 15.88 19.93
C PRO A 74 -14.71 15.03 19.70
N GLU A 75 -15.91 15.61 19.80
CA GLU A 75 -17.17 14.91 19.55
C GLU A 75 -17.27 14.39 18.10
N PHE A 76 -16.84 15.18 17.12
CA PHE A 76 -16.81 14.72 15.72
C PHE A 76 -15.86 13.53 15.49
N VAL A 77 -14.78 13.44 16.28
CA VAL A 77 -13.76 12.40 16.13
C VAL A 77 -14.12 11.10 16.87
N PHE A 78 -14.72 11.22 18.06
CA PHE A 78 -14.96 10.08 18.94
C PHE A 78 -16.43 9.64 19.03
N VAL A 79 -17.37 10.48 18.59
CA VAL A 79 -18.82 10.25 18.75
C VAL A 79 -19.53 10.12 17.40
N ASP A 80 -19.15 10.93 16.40
CA ASP A 80 -19.79 10.87 15.09
C ASP A 80 -19.28 9.71 14.24
N THR A 81 -20.12 8.70 14.04
CA THR A 81 -19.87 7.60 13.09
C THR A 81 -20.61 7.84 11.78
N ILE A 82 -19.92 8.33 10.76
CA ILE A 82 -20.47 8.49 9.40
C ILE A 82 -20.01 7.28 8.57
N ASN A 83 -20.95 6.37 8.29
CA ASN A 83 -20.69 5.16 7.54
C ASN A 83 -21.27 5.26 6.12
N ASN A 84 -20.41 5.56 5.15
CA ASN A 84 -20.73 5.55 3.72
C ASN A 84 -20.24 4.28 3.00
N SER A 85 -19.93 3.21 3.74
CA SER A 85 -19.42 1.96 3.16
C SER A 85 -20.50 1.12 2.45
N GLY A 86 -21.78 1.44 2.63
CA GLY A 86 -22.91 0.64 2.13
C GLY A 86 -23.28 -0.57 3.00
N TRP A 87 -22.57 -0.79 4.11
CA TRP A 87 -22.84 -1.90 5.05
C TRP A 87 -23.62 -1.39 6.26
N GLY A 88 -24.76 -2.02 6.56
CA GLY A 88 -25.71 -1.59 7.60
C GLY A 88 -25.23 -1.66 9.06
N ASN A 89 -23.96 -1.99 9.32
CA ASN A 89 -23.41 -2.03 10.67
C ASN A 89 -21.98 -1.48 10.71
N ASN A 90 -21.76 -0.45 11.54
CA ASN A 90 -20.49 0.26 11.74
C ASN A 90 -19.36 -0.64 12.29
N GLY A 91 -19.70 -1.79 12.90
CA GLY A 91 -18.72 -2.74 13.40
C GLY A 91 -18.01 -3.56 12.31
N ILE A 92 -18.66 -3.76 11.15
CA ILE A 92 -18.12 -4.64 10.10
C ILE A 92 -16.90 -4.01 9.42
N ALA A 93 -16.87 -2.69 9.25
CA ALA A 93 -15.71 -1.97 8.70
C ALA A 93 -14.43 -2.17 9.54
N TRP A 94 -14.58 -2.30 10.87
CA TRP A 94 -13.48 -2.60 11.79
C TRP A 94 -13.10 -4.09 11.81
N CYS A 95 -14.05 -4.99 11.54
CA CYS A 95 -13.84 -6.43 11.62
C CYS A 95 -13.15 -7.05 10.39
N VAL A 96 -13.10 -6.34 9.26
CA VAL A 96 -12.40 -6.86 8.05
C VAL A 96 -10.88 -6.99 8.26
N ALA A 97 -10.33 -6.36 9.30
CA ALA A 97 -8.92 -6.49 9.67
C ALA A 97 -8.59 -7.81 10.39
N ILE A 98 -9.58 -8.59 10.84
CA ILE A 98 -9.37 -9.76 11.71
C ILE A 98 -9.35 -11.09 10.93
N HIS A 99 -9.74 -11.09 9.66
CA HIS A 99 -9.72 -12.30 8.83
C HIS A 99 -8.38 -12.52 8.11
N LEU A 100 -7.34 -12.87 8.86
CA LEU A 100 -6.23 -13.71 8.39
C LEU A 100 -5.37 -14.21 9.57
N CYS A 101 -5.91 -15.05 10.44
CA CYS A 101 -5.19 -15.58 11.61
C CYS A 101 -5.36 -17.09 11.79
N GLU A 102 -5.42 -17.83 10.69
CA GLU A 102 -5.45 -19.27 10.76
C GLU A 102 -4.28 -19.83 9.95
N GLU A 103 -3.47 -20.64 10.65
CA GLU A 103 -2.37 -21.46 10.14
C GLU A 103 -0.96 -20.86 10.18
N MET A 104 -0.29 -21.02 11.33
CA MET A 104 1.13 -21.36 11.34
C MET A 104 1.46 -22.40 12.41
N LYS A 105 2.03 -23.51 11.94
CA LYS A 105 2.43 -24.68 12.73
C LYS A 105 3.93 -24.59 13.04
N ASP A 106 4.24 -23.60 13.88
CA ASP A 106 5.40 -23.47 14.77
C ASP A 106 6.82 -23.04 14.25
N PRO A 107 7.13 -21.73 14.37
CA PRO A 107 8.45 -21.11 14.48
C PRO A 107 8.61 -20.36 15.83
N ARG A 108 8.93 -21.10 16.90
CA ARG A 108 8.49 -20.90 18.30
C ARG A 108 8.59 -19.54 19.03
N THR A 109 9.50 -18.60 18.72
CA THR A 109 9.66 -17.39 19.58
C THR A 109 9.87 -16.11 18.80
N ASP A 110 10.76 -16.12 17.82
CA ASP A 110 11.22 -14.88 17.18
C ASP A 110 10.21 -14.38 16.13
N ILE A 111 9.57 -15.31 15.42
CA ILE A 111 8.54 -14.98 14.42
C ILE A 111 7.29 -14.44 15.11
N PRO A 112 6.72 -15.08 16.16
CA PRO A 112 5.61 -14.51 16.91
C PRO A 112 5.91 -13.12 17.48
N LEU A 113 7.10 -12.90 18.05
CA LEU A 113 7.48 -11.60 18.61
C LEU A 113 7.59 -10.52 17.51
N ALA A 114 8.19 -10.85 16.37
CA ALA A 114 8.29 -9.94 15.23
C ALA A 114 6.91 -9.60 14.65
N MET A 115 6.00 -10.56 14.56
CA MET A 115 4.62 -10.34 14.10
C MET A 115 3.83 -9.44 15.06
N VAL A 116 3.86 -9.73 16.36
CA VAL A 116 3.20 -8.90 17.37
C VAL A 116 3.81 -7.50 17.40
N GLY A 117 5.14 -7.40 17.34
CA GLY A 117 5.84 -6.12 17.27
C GLY A 117 5.44 -5.30 16.05
N ALA A 118 5.35 -5.93 14.87
CA ALA A 118 4.90 -5.26 13.64
C ALA A 118 3.45 -4.79 13.75
N VAL A 119 2.55 -5.59 14.32
CA VAL A 119 1.14 -5.20 14.52
C VAL A 119 1.03 -4.04 15.51
N LEU A 120 1.76 -4.08 16.63
CA LEU A 120 1.73 -3.01 17.63
C LEU A 120 2.32 -1.70 17.09
N ILE A 121 3.48 -1.76 16.42
CA ILE A 121 4.14 -0.59 15.86
C ILE A 121 3.30 0.02 14.74
N ASN A 122 2.90 -0.76 13.73
CA ASN A 122 2.09 -0.24 12.63
C ASN A 122 0.68 0.15 13.08
N GLY A 123 0.09 -0.58 14.03
CA GLY A 123 -1.21 -0.28 14.60
C GLY A 123 -1.23 1.03 15.37
N THR A 124 -0.23 1.26 16.24
CA THR A 124 -0.13 2.53 16.99
C THR A 124 0.19 3.72 16.08
N MET A 125 1.08 3.56 15.10
CA MET A 125 1.35 4.61 14.10
C MET A 125 0.13 4.92 13.24
N GLY A 126 -0.55 3.89 12.74
CA GLY A 126 -1.77 4.03 11.93
C GLY A 126 -2.91 4.67 12.73
N PHE A 127 -3.11 4.25 13.98
CA PHE A 127 -4.11 4.85 14.86
C PHE A 127 -3.81 6.32 15.15
N GLY A 128 -2.57 6.66 15.49
CA GLY A 128 -2.16 8.05 15.69
C GLY A 128 -2.37 8.91 14.45
N PHE A 129 -2.01 8.39 13.28
CA PHE A 129 -2.22 9.06 12.00
C PHE A 129 -3.70 9.27 11.66
N LEU A 130 -4.55 8.26 11.92
CA LEU A 130 -6.01 8.36 11.74
C LEU A 130 -6.60 9.46 12.61
N VAL A 131 -6.24 9.50 13.90
CA VAL A 131 -6.69 10.54 14.82
C VAL A 131 -6.24 11.92 14.31
N ALA A 132 -4.98 12.06 13.90
CA ALA A 132 -4.47 13.33 13.37
C ALA A 132 -5.24 13.79 12.13
N ILE A 133 -5.52 12.90 11.18
CA ILE A 133 -6.33 13.23 10.00
C ILE A 133 -7.75 13.63 10.39
N LEU A 134 -8.44 12.88 11.25
CA LEU A 134 -9.83 13.19 11.63
C LEU A 134 -9.96 14.58 12.25
N PHE A 135 -8.98 14.99 13.06
CA PHE A 135 -8.92 16.35 13.60
C PHE A 135 -8.62 17.41 12.54
N CYS A 136 -7.80 17.09 11.53
CA CYS A 136 -7.26 18.08 10.58
C CYS A 136 -7.93 18.07 9.20
N MET A 137 -8.90 17.18 8.95
CA MET A 137 -9.41 16.85 7.61
C MET A 137 -10.08 18.01 6.86
N GLY A 138 -10.69 18.95 7.59
CA GLY A 138 -11.63 19.92 7.03
C GLY A 138 -12.98 19.29 6.66
N ASP A 139 -13.72 19.88 5.72
CA ASP A 139 -15.05 19.40 5.35
C ASP A 139 -15.03 17.97 4.77
N LEU A 140 -15.77 17.05 5.38
CA LEU A 140 -15.88 15.67 4.95
C LEU A 140 -16.57 15.56 3.58
N LYS A 141 -17.52 16.45 3.27
CA LYS A 141 -18.28 16.36 2.03
C LYS A 141 -17.42 16.66 0.81
N SER A 142 -16.56 17.68 0.89
CA SER A 142 -15.59 17.97 -0.16
C SER A 142 -14.60 16.81 -0.39
N ALA A 143 -14.18 16.14 0.69
CA ALA A 143 -13.31 14.98 0.58
C ALA A 143 -13.98 13.75 -0.08
N LEU A 144 -15.28 13.54 0.12
CA LEU A 144 -16.03 12.44 -0.48
C LEU A 144 -16.41 12.71 -1.95
N ASP A 145 -16.76 13.95 -2.28
CA ASP A 145 -17.20 14.37 -3.61
C ASP A 145 -16.04 14.90 -4.49
N THR A 146 -14.78 14.67 -4.08
CA THR A 146 -13.61 15.20 -4.80
C THR A 146 -13.51 14.66 -6.22
N THR A 147 -13.25 15.56 -7.16
CA THR A 147 -13.02 15.24 -8.59
C THR A 147 -11.75 14.42 -8.81
N THR A 148 -10.83 14.41 -7.84
CA THR A 148 -9.60 13.62 -7.88
C THR A 148 -9.85 12.12 -7.72
N GLY A 149 -11.00 11.73 -7.17
CA GLY A 149 -11.36 10.34 -6.87
C GLY A 149 -10.58 9.71 -5.71
N TYR A 150 -9.76 10.48 -5.01
CA TYR A 150 -8.98 10.02 -3.85
C TYR A 150 -9.16 11.02 -2.69
N PRO A 151 -9.99 10.70 -1.68
CA PRO A 151 -10.28 11.61 -0.57
C PRO A 151 -9.02 12.17 0.11
N ILE A 152 -7.98 11.36 0.28
CA ILE A 152 -6.72 11.77 0.91
C ILE A 152 -6.02 12.95 0.19
N ILE A 153 -6.19 13.07 -1.13
CA ILE A 153 -5.60 14.18 -1.90
C ILE A 153 -6.30 15.50 -1.54
N GLU A 154 -7.63 15.47 -1.45
CA GLU A 154 -8.44 16.62 -1.04
C GLU A 154 -8.14 17.01 0.41
N ILE A 155 -7.98 16.04 1.30
CA ILE A 155 -7.65 16.27 2.71
C ILE A 155 -6.32 17.01 2.84
N PHE A 156 -5.29 16.59 2.11
CA PHE A 156 -4.01 17.30 2.11
C PHE A 156 -4.10 18.68 1.47
N TYR A 157 -4.98 18.86 0.49
CA TYR A 157 -5.27 20.18 -0.06
C TYR A 157 -5.94 21.09 0.96
N ASN A 158 -6.95 20.61 1.69
CA ASN A 158 -7.63 21.33 2.77
C ASN A 158 -6.67 21.70 3.91
N ILE A 159 -5.77 20.80 4.29
CA ILE A 159 -4.77 21.04 5.34
C ILE A 159 -3.73 22.08 4.91
N THR A 160 -3.23 22.00 3.68
CA THR A 160 -2.09 22.83 3.24
C THR A 160 -2.49 24.13 2.55
N GLY A 161 -3.74 24.23 2.09
CA GLY A 161 -4.28 25.38 1.34
C GLY A 161 -3.61 25.62 -0.02
N ASN A 162 -2.76 24.70 -0.49
CA ASN A 162 -2.01 24.86 -1.74
C ASN A 162 -1.80 23.51 -2.45
N SER A 163 -2.16 23.45 -3.73
CA SER A 163 -2.01 22.27 -4.59
C SER A 163 -0.59 21.74 -4.65
N ARG A 164 0.43 22.62 -4.61
CA ARG A 164 1.84 22.19 -4.67
C ARG A 164 2.27 21.43 -3.41
N SER A 165 1.89 21.94 -2.24
CA SER A 165 2.20 21.30 -0.96
C SER A 165 1.45 19.99 -0.79
N ALA A 166 0.16 19.97 -1.14
CA ALA A 166 -0.65 18.74 -1.16
C ALA A 166 -0.05 17.67 -2.09
N THR A 167 0.45 18.09 -3.26
CA THR A 167 1.11 17.20 -4.22
C THR A 167 2.42 16.65 -3.67
N ALA A 168 3.21 17.43 -2.94
CA ALA A 168 4.45 16.96 -2.32
C ALA A 168 4.20 15.92 -1.20
N LEU A 169 3.14 16.09 -0.40
CA LEU A 169 2.74 15.09 0.59
C LEU A 169 2.25 13.81 -0.08
N CYS A 170 1.41 13.92 -1.11
CA CYS A 170 0.92 12.77 -1.84
C CYS A 170 2.02 12.05 -2.63
N SER A 171 2.99 12.76 -3.20
CA SER A 171 4.08 12.14 -3.96
C SER A 171 4.94 11.24 -3.06
N THR A 172 5.11 11.60 -1.80
CA THR A 172 5.77 10.76 -0.79
C THR A 172 5.07 9.41 -0.63
N ILE A 173 3.73 9.40 -0.59
CA ILE A 173 2.93 8.16 -0.54
C ILE A 173 3.05 7.37 -1.86
N VAL A 174 3.03 8.05 -3.02
CA VAL A 174 3.21 7.39 -4.33
C VAL A 174 4.57 6.69 -4.41
N ILE A 175 5.64 7.37 -4.01
CA ILE A 175 7.00 6.83 -4.03
C ILE A 175 7.08 5.60 -3.12
N MET A 176 6.48 5.66 -1.94
CA MET A 176 6.40 4.52 -1.02
C MET A 176 5.63 3.33 -1.62
N ALA A 177 4.48 3.57 -2.23
CA ALA A 177 3.72 2.51 -2.88
C ALA A 177 4.51 1.85 -4.04
N GLY A 178 5.26 2.65 -4.80
CA GLY A 178 6.16 2.16 -5.83
C GLY A 178 7.29 1.29 -5.28
N LEU A 179 7.98 1.76 -4.23
CA LEU A 179 9.06 1.01 -3.59
C LEU A 179 8.57 -0.28 -2.93
N ALA A 180 7.40 -0.26 -2.29
CA ALA A 180 6.77 -1.44 -1.69
C ALA A 180 6.35 -2.50 -2.73
N SER A 181 6.07 -2.07 -3.97
CA SER A 181 5.69 -3.00 -5.05
C SER A 181 6.82 -3.97 -5.43
N ILE A 182 8.08 -3.58 -5.21
CA ILE A 182 9.27 -4.39 -5.53
C ILE A 182 9.32 -5.68 -4.69
N PRO A 183 9.38 -5.63 -3.33
CA PRO A 183 9.42 -6.83 -2.49
C PRO A 183 8.09 -7.60 -2.47
N LEU A 184 6.95 -6.91 -2.68
CA LEU A 184 5.64 -7.57 -2.83
C LEU A 184 5.63 -8.50 -4.04
N LEU A 185 6.15 -8.04 -5.17
CA LEU A 185 6.26 -8.85 -6.37
C LEU A 185 7.17 -10.07 -6.13
N THR A 186 8.26 -9.92 -5.36
CA THR A 186 9.14 -11.04 -4.99
C THR A 186 8.43 -12.07 -4.13
N SER A 187 7.68 -11.58 -3.14
CA SER A 187 6.96 -12.42 -2.18
C SER A 187 5.83 -13.19 -2.86
N ALA A 188 5.07 -12.54 -3.75
CA ALA A 188 4.03 -13.18 -4.56
C ALA A 188 4.61 -14.29 -5.45
N SER A 189 5.72 -14.03 -6.15
CA SER A 189 6.39 -15.05 -6.98
C SER A 189 6.88 -16.24 -6.16
N ARG A 190 7.41 -16.01 -4.94
CA ARG A 190 7.82 -17.10 -4.03
C ARG A 190 6.62 -17.95 -3.60
N MET A 191 5.48 -17.34 -3.27
CA MET A 191 4.25 -18.05 -2.92
C MET A 191 3.74 -18.94 -4.06
N VAL A 192 3.70 -18.41 -5.28
CA VAL A 192 3.26 -19.16 -6.47
C VAL A 192 4.19 -20.35 -6.72
N TRP A 193 5.51 -20.17 -6.59
CA TRP A 193 6.47 -21.25 -6.74
C TRP A 193 6.29 -22.37 -5.70
N VAL A 194 6.05 -22.03 -4.43
CA VAL A 194 5.77 -23.03 -3.38
C VAL A 194 4.49 -23.80 -3.68
N LEU A 195 3.42 -23.09 -4.04
CA LEU A 195 2.14 -23.73 -4.40
C LEU A 195 2.29 -24.70 -5.58
N ALA A 196 3.09 -24.32 -6.57
CA ALA A 196 3.31 -25.13 -7.76
C ALA A 196 4.20 -26.37 -7.45
N ARG A 197 5.20 -26.22 -6.56
CA ARG A 197 5.98 -27.35 -6.03
C ARG A 197 5.12 -28.34 -5.26
N ASP A 198 4.15 -27.86 -4.47
CA ASP A 198 3.32 -28.72 -3.63
C ASP A 198 2.25 -29.50 -4.45
N LYS A 199 1.99 -29.09 -5.70
CA LYS A 199 1.10 -29.79 -6.66
C LYS A 199 1.82 -30.53 -7.79
N GLY A 200 3.09 -30.22 -8.06
CA GLY A 200 3.87 -30.84 -9.13
C GLY A 200 4.65 -32.07 -8.66
N LYS A 201 4.53 -33.19 -9.38
CA LYS A 201 5.41 -34.37 -9.17
C LYS A 201 6.87 -33.91 -9.16
N HIS A 202 7.56 -34.28 -8.09
CA HIS A 202 8.84 -33.74 -7.61
C HIS A 202 10.05 -33.91 -8.58
N ASP A 203 9.87 -34.59 -9.71
CA ASP A 203 10.97 -35.11 -10.53
C ASP A 203 11.31 -34.25 -11.76
N THR A 204 10.48 -33.27 -12.14
CA THR A 204 10.70 -32.42 -13.33
C THR A 204 11.11 -30.98 -13.02
N TRP A 205 11.28 -30.62 -11.74
CA TRP A 205 11.50 -29.23 -11.35
C TRP A 205 12.99 -28.87 -11.28
N PRO A 206 13.43 -27.77 -11.92
CA PRO A 206 14.81 -27.34 -11.88
C PRO A 206 15.25 -27.02 -10.43
N ARG A 207 16.45 -27.50 -10.06
CA ARG A 207 17.02 -27.32 -8.72
C ARG A 207 17.30 -25.85 -8.40
N ARG A 208 17.34 -25.61 -7.08
CA ARG A 208 17.28 -24.41 -6.23
C ARG A 208 18.28 -23.27 -6.52
N ASP A 209 18.73 -23.06 -7.75
CA ASP A 209 20.07 -22.48 -7.92
C ASP A 209 20.07 -21.02 -8.40
N SER A 210 18.92 -20.43 -8.77
CA SER A 210 18.89 -18.99 -9.08
C SER A 210 17.56 -18.29 -8.77
N PHE A 211 17.65 -17.08 -8.22
CA PHE A 211 16.51 -16.18 -7.98
C PHE A 211 15.70 -15.89 -9.27
N LEU A 212 16.34 -15.99 -10.44
CA LEU A 212 15.67 -15.88 -11.76
C LEU A 212 14.69 -17.03 -12.02
N THR A 213 14.95 -18.22 -11.48
CA THR A 213 14.13 -19.41 -11.71
C THR A 213 12.73 -19.24 -11.09
N VAL A 214 12.60 -18.56 -9.95
CA VAL A 214 11.28 -18.36 -9.30
C VAL A 214 10.34 -17.50 -10.17
N TYR A 215 10.85 -16.46 -10.82
CA TYR A 215 10.06 -15.56 -11.66
C TYR A 215 9.67 -16.17 -13.01
N ALA A 216 10.63 -16.80 -13.70
CA ALA A 216 10.36 -17.50 -14.95
C ALA A 216 9.38 -18.66 -14.72
N THR A 217 9.54 -19.43 -13.63
CA THR A 217 8.69 -20.59 -13.35
C THR A 217 7.28 -20.17 -12.91
N SER A 218 7.09 -19.03 -12.23
CA SER A 218 5.75 -18.54 -11.85
C SER A 218 4.89 -18.17 -13.07
N ILE A 219 5.49 -17.53 -14.07
CA ILE A 219 4.82 -17.21 -15.34
C ILE A 219 4.54 -18.50 -16.12
N THR A 220 5.51 -19.41 -16.24
CA THR A 220 5.31 -20.71 -16.92
C THR A 220 4.27 -21.60 -16.21
N CYS A 221 4.19 -21.56 -14.88
CA CYS A 221 3.19 -22.32 -14.11
C CYS A 221 1.77 -21.77 -14.28
N TYR A 222 1.61 -20.45 -14.42
CA TYR A 222 0.31 -19.85 -14.75
C TYR A 222 -0.20 -20.34 -16.11
N TYR A 223 0.68 -20.45 -17.12
CA TYR A 223 0.33 -21.03 -18.42
C TYR A 223 0.01 -22.53 -18.34
N LEU A 224 0.80 -23.33 -17.60
CA LEU A 224 0.59 -24.78 -17.48
C LEU A 224 -0.66 -25.18 -16.70
N VAL A 225 -1.09 -24.38 -15.70
CA VAL A 225 -2.32 -24.62 -14.93
C VAL A 225 -3.57 -24.26 -15.75
N ILE A 226 -3.48 -23.29 -16.65
CA ILE A 226 -4.58 -22.92 -17.56
C ILE A 226 -4.70 -23.92 -18.72
N GLU A 227 -3.60 -24.49 -19.22
CA GLU A 227 -3.66 -25.48 -20.30
C GLU A 227 -4.09 -26.89 -19.85
N ASN A 228 -4.01 -27.22 -18.55
CA ASN A 228 -4.30 -28.56 -18.03
C ASN A 228 -5.49 -28.61 -17.03
N GLY A 229 -6.28 -27.55 -16.92
CA GLY A 229 -7.53 -27.49 -16.14
C GLY A 229 -8.73 -27.29 -17.04
#